data_AF-A0AAV3AI63-F1
#
_entry.id   AF-A0AAV3AI63-F1
#
_cell.length_a   1.000
_cell.length_b   1.000
_cell.length_c   1.000
_cell.angle_alpha   90.00
_cell.angle_beta   90.00
_cell.angle_gamma   90.00
#
_symmetry.space_group_name_H-M   'P 1'
#
loop_
_entity.id
_entity.type
_entity.pdbx_description
1 polymer ?
#
loop_
_entity_poly.entity_id
_entity_poly.type
_entity_poly.pdbx_seq_one_letter_code
_entity_poly.pdbx_strand_id
1 'polypeptide(L)'
;MQEAGETKSMFICRALERILTDRELRKTQHGQLRRACEVARDEIKAELDRERHGSEPPAKAKFIEADKYFLPFELACQTKSPRIVSTSLDCLQKLIAYGHITGNAPDKGIAGKRLIDRIVDTICNCFQGPQTDEGVQLQIIKALLTVVTSPYVEIHEATVLQTVRTCYNIYLASKNLVNQTTAKATLTQMLNVIFNRMEMQAVGEAYSYGRCDVQTQELRDHEKQQLTLHSPASHKLTASPQVTPRLHSRQPLETPAPTKQDITNAVQNHGSEDDGGMSGGIHPIEPGACVTCVFV
;
A
#
# COMPACT_ATOMS: atom_id res chain seq x y z
N MET A 1 2.84 2.38 24.48
CA MET A 1 3.66 2.39 23.24
C MET A 1 4.92 1.54 23.36
N GLN A 2 5.66 1.55 24.48
CA GLN A 2 6.88 0.75 24.67
C GLN A 2 6.64 -0.78 24.63
N GLU A 3 5.52 -1.24 25.20
CA GLU A 3 5.11 -2.67 25.23
C GLU A 3 4.85 -3.28 23.83
N ALA A 4 4.43 -2.46 22.86
CA ALA A 4 4.18 -2.89 21.48
C ALA A 4 5.49 -3.11 20.69
N GLY A 5 6.51 -2.28 20.94
CA GLY A 5 7.84 -2.41 20.33
C GLY A 5 8.60 -3.64 20.83
N GLU A 6 8.49 -3.94 22.12
CA GLU A 6 9.08 -5.14 22.72
C GLU A 6 8.45 -6.42 22.17
N THR A 7 7.11 -6.46 22.07
CA THR A 7 6.37 -7.60 21.51
C THR A 7 6.77 -7.88 20.05
N LYS A 8 6.88 -6.82 19.23
CA LYS A 8 7.30 -6.88 17.83
C LYS A 8 8.71 -7.48 17.69
N SER A 9 9.64 -7.00 18.50
CA SER A 9 11.04 -7.45 18.52
C SER A 9 11.16 -8.91 18.94
N MET A 10 10.41 -9.30 19.98
CA MET A 10 10.35 -10.68 20.46
C MET A 10 9.77 -11.63 19.39
N PHE A 11 8.78 -11.18 18.63
CA PHE A 11 8.18 -11.96 17.54
C PHE A 11 9.18 -12.21 16.40
N ILE A 12 9.89 -11.17 15.95
CA ILE A 12 10.89 -11.29 14.87
C ILE A 12 12.05 -12.18 15.31
N CYS A 13 12.56 -12.00 16.54
CA CYS A 13 13.58 -12.89 17.10
C CYS A 13 13.15 -14.35 17.08
N ARG A 14 11.92 -14.66 17.52
CA ARG A 14 11.39 -16.03 17.50
C ARG A 14 11.23 -16.58 16.09
N ALA A 15 10.83 -15.75 15.13
CA ALA A 15 10.73 -16.15 13.73
C ALA A 15 12.11 -16.52 13.15
N LEU A 16 13.13 -15.69 13.41
CA LEU A 16 14.51 -15.93 12.98
C LEU A 16 15.11 -17.17 13.68
N GLU A 17 14.86 -17.33 14.98
CA GLU A 17 15.28 -18.52 15.74
C GLU A 17 14.63 -19.79 15.18
N ARG A 18 13.33 -19.73 14.85
CA ARG A 18 12.63 -20.86 14.23
C ARG A 18 13.28 -21.27 12.90
N ILE A 19 13.64 -20.30 12.06
CA ILE A 19 14.39 -20.57 10.83
C ILE A 19 15.75 -21.21 11.16
N LEU A 20 16.53 -20.62 12.07
CA LEU A 20 17.85 -21.11 12.48
C LEU A 20 17.87 -22.52 13.10
N THR A 21 16.77 -22.94 13.74
CA THR A 21 16.65 -24.30 14.29
C THR A 21 16.50 -25.39 13.23
N ASP A 22 16.22 -25.02 11.97
CA ASP A 22 16.10 -25.99 10.88
C ASP A 22 17.46 -26.65 10.60
N ARG A 23 17.46 -27.99 10.59
CA ARG A 23 18.68 -28.79 10.41
C ARG A 23 19.33 -28.56 9.04
N GLU A 24 18.56 -28.19 8.03
CA GLU A 24 19.08 -27.98 6.68
C GLU A 24 19.97 -26.74 6.58
N LEU A 25 19.79 -25.73 7.45
CA LEU A 25 20.66 -24.55 7.51
C LEU A 25 22.07 -24.82 8.04
N ARG A 26 22.31 -26.01 8.61
CA ARG A 26 23.66 -26.42 9.03
C ARG A 26 24.55 -26.75 7.82
N LYS A 27 23.95 -27.04 6.65
CA LYS A 27 24.68 -27.30 5.40
C LYS A 27 25.37 -26.01 4.92
N THR A 28 26.58 -26.13 4.38
CA THR A 28 27.39 -24.99 3.90
C THR A 28 26.70 -24.16 2.82
N GLN A 29 25.80 -24.78 2.05
CA GLN A 29 25.00 -24.15 0.99
C GLN A 29 24.15 -22.95 1.49
N HIS A 30 23.80 -22.90 2.77
CA HIS A 30 22.96 -21.84 3.34
C HIS A 30 23.74 -20.86 4.24
N GLY A 31 25.07 -20.79 4.10
CA GLY A 31 25.91 -19.95 4.96
C GLY A 31 25.52 -18.47 4.95
N GLN A 32 25.07 -17.91 3.82
CA GLN A 32 24.61 -16.53 3.74
C GLN A 32 23.31 -16.31 4.52
N LEU A 33 22.30 -17.18 4.35
CA LEU A 33 21.04 -17.12 5.08
C LEU A 33 21.27 -17.27 6.59
N ARG A 34 22.11 -18.22 7.00
CA ARG A 34 22.44 -18.42 8.41
C ARG A 34 23.04 -17.15 9.03
N ARG A 35 24.04 -16.56 8.37
CA ARG A 35 24.67 -15.31 8.82
C ARG A 35 23.65 -14.16 8.87
N ALA A 36 22.79 -14.03 7.87
CA ALA A 36 21.76 -12.99 7.85
C ALA A 36 20.79 -13.12 9.03
N CYS A 37 20.33 -14.35 9.35
CA CYS A 37 19.48 -14.61 10.52
C CYS A 37 20.21 -14.34 11.85
N GLU A 38 21.48 -14.75 11.98
CA GLU A 38 22.29 -14.53 13.19
C GLU A 38 22.51 -13.03 13.44
N VAL A 39 22.98 -12.29 12.43
CA VAL A 39 23.19 -10.84 12.52
C VAL A 39 21.90 -10.11 12.89
N ALA A 40 20.81 -10.38 12.16
CA ALA A 40 19.52 -9.74 12.45
C ALA A 40 19.01 -10.05 13.87
N ARG A 41 19.12 -11.30 14.32
CA ARG A 41 18.70 -11.70 15.66
C ARG A 41 19.55 -11.01 16.74
N ASP A 42 20.87 -10.96 16.54
CA ASP A 42 21.79 -10.43 17.54
C ASP A 42 21.68 -8.90 17.64
N GLU A 43 21.45 -8.21 16.52
CA GLU A 43 21.13 -6.77 16.50
C GLU A 43 19.84 -6.46 17.26
N ILE A 44 18.75 -7.21 17.02
CA ILE A 44 17.48 -7.01 17.73
C ILE A 44 17.65 -7.27 19.24
N LYS A 45 18.37 -8.32 19.63
CA LYS A 45 18.63 -8.62 21.05
C LYS A 45 19.47 -7.53 21.71
N ALA A 46 20.51 -7.03 21.04
CA ALA A 46 21.34 -5.95 21.56
C ALA A 46 20.56 -4.62 21.71
N GLU A 47 19.60 -4.34 20.84
CA GLU A 47 18.71 -3.18 21.00
C GLU A 47 17.77 -3.37 22.20
N LEU A 48 17.16 -4.55 22.34
CA LEU A 48 16.30 -4.88 23.48
C LEU A 48 17.04 -4.80 24.83
N ASP A 49 18.30 -5.25 24.87
CA ASP A 49 19.12 -5.18 26.09
C ASP A 49 19.51 -3.74 26.43
N ARG A 50 19.78 -2.88 25.43
CA ARG A 50 20.02 -1.45 25.64
C ARG A 50 18.79 -0.72 26.18
N GLU A 51 17.60 -1.07 25.70
CA GLU A 51 16.34 -0.52 26.23
C GLU A 51 16.10 -0.91 27.69
N ARG A 52 16.52 -2.12 28.10
CA ARG A 52 16.37 -2.63 29.47
C ARG A 52 17.37 -2.05 30.48
N HIS A 53 18.57 -1.63 30.04
CA HIS A 53 19.66 -1.22 30.94
C HIS A 53 19.93 0.30 31.01
N GLY A 54 19.15 1.13 30.31
CA GLY A 54 19.00 2.57 30.59
C GLY A 54 20.29 3.40 30.64
N SER A 55 20.71 3.96 29.50
CA SER A 55 21.72 5.03 29.47
C SER A 55 21.44 6.16 28.45
N GLU A 56 20.17 6.40 28.10
CA GLU A 56 19.78 7.60 27.33
C GLU A 56 18.31 8.02 27.59
N PRO A 57 17.98 9.32 27.63
CA PRO A 57 16.60 9.80 27.80
C PRO A 57 15.72 9.44 26.58
N PRO A 58 14.38 9.39 26.73
CA PRO A 58 13.47 8.92 25.69
C PRO A 58 13.22 10.00 24.62
N ALA A 59 14.23 10.32 23.83
CA ALA A 59 14.05 11.16 22.65
C ALA A 59 13.52 10.28 21.50
N LYS A 60 12.18 10.21 21.39
CA LYS A 60 11.39 9.46 20.41
C LYS A 60 11.59 7.95 20.55
N ALA A 61 10.54 7.22 20.94
CA ALA A 61 10.52 5.76 20.99
C ALA A 61 11.24 5.20 19.75
N LYS A 62 12.42 4.61 19.93
CA LYS A 62 13.23 4.03 18.87
C LYS A 62 12.54 2.72 18.45
N PHE A 63 11.43 2.85 17.72
CA PHE A 63 10.73 1.70 17.19
C PHE A 63 11.69 0.91 16.31
N ILE A 64 11.88 -0.37 16.62
CA ILE A 64 12.59 -1.27 15.72
C ILE A 64 11.79 -1.31 14.40
N GLU A 65 12.39 -0.70 13.38
CA GLU A 65 11.89 -0.73 12.01
C GLU A 65 12.09 -2.16 11.48
N ALA A 66 11.10 -3.02 11.70
CA ALA A 66 11.11 -4.42 11.28
C ALA A 66 11.39 -4.59 9.78
N ASP A 67 11.03 -3.59 8.99
CA ASP A 67 11.30 -3.46 7.57
C ASP A 67 12.81 -3.65 7.25
N LYS A 68 13.72 -3.32 8.19
CA LYS A 68 15.18 -3.57 8.05
C LYS A 68 15.56 -5.05 8.08
N TYR A 69 14.77 -5.89 8.75
CA TYR A 69 15.09 -7.30 8.97
C TYR A 69 14.32 -8.23 8.01
N PHE A 70 13.93 -7.72 6.85
CA PHE A 70 13.26 -8.52 5.81
C PHE A 70 14.23 -9.48 5.08
N LEU A 71 15.48 -9.08 4.86
CA LEU A 71 16.46 -9.83 4.06
C LEU A 71 16.62 -11.32 4.45
N PRO A 72 16.65 -11.72 5.74
CA PRO A 72 16.71 -13.13 6.10
C PRO A 72 15.49 -13.95 5.60
N PHE A 73 14.28 -13.37 5.61
CA PHE A 73 13.08 -14.02 5.11
C PHE A 73 13.10 -14.15 3.59
N GLU A 74 13.60 -13.13 2.90
CA GLU A 74 13.80 -13.17 1.45
C GLU A 74 14.76 -14.29 1.04
N LEU A 75 15.92 -14.38 1.70
CA LEU A 75 16.88 -15.45 1.47
C LEU A 75 16.29 -16.83 1.80
N ALA A 76 15.46 -16.94 2.84
CA ALA A 76 14.78 -18.18 3.21
C ALA A 76 13.77 -18.64 2.14
N CYS A 77 13.01 -17.70 1.55
CA CYS A 77 12.08 -17.96 0.45
C CYS A 77 12.78 -18.41 -0.86
N GLN A 78 14.03 -17.99 -1.06
CA GLN A 78 14.84 -18.38 -2.24
C GLN A 78 15.51 -19.75 -2.08
N THR A 79 15.40 -20.40 -0.92
CA THR A 79 16.00 -21.72 -0.72
C THR A 79 15.24 -22.81 -1.48
N LYS A 80 15.92 -23.92 -1.74
CA LYS A 80 15.30 -25.12 -2.34
C LYS A 80 14.60 -26.03 -1.32
N SER A 81 14.56 -25.63 -0.04
CA SER A 81 13.95 -26.44 1.02
C SER A 81 12.51 -25.99 1.26
N PRO A 82 11.50 -26.82 0.91
CA PRO A 82 10.10 -26.46 1.13
C PRO A 82 9.76 -26.17 2.60
N ARG A 83 10.48 -26.80 3.54
CA ARG A 83 10.29 -26.59 4.99
C ARG A 83 10.72 -25.19 5.43
N ILE A 84 11.89 -24.74 4.97
CA ILE A 84 12.40 -23.39 5.25
C ILE A 84 11.49 -22.34 4.59
N VAL A 85 11.14 -22.55 3.32
CA VAL A 85 10.25 -21.64 2.57
C VAL A 85 8.88 -21.53 3.27
N SER A 86 8.25 -22.66 3.62
CA SER A 86 6.96 -22.67 4.32
C SER A 86 7.03 -21.94 5.67
N THR A 87 8.12 -22.12 6.42
CA THR A 87 8.33 -21.43 7.69
C THR A 87 8.49 -19.92 7.49
N SER A 88 9.26 -19.51 6.48
CA SER A 88 9.45 -18.09 6.14
C SER A 88 8.14 -17.42 5.77
N LEU A 89 7.35 -18.06 4.88
CA LEU A 89 6.04 -17.53 4.44
C LEU A 89 5.03 -17.41 5.59
N ASP A 90 4.99 -18.39 6.50
CA ASP A 90 4.12 -18.34 7.69
C ASP A 90 4.54 -17.21 8.65
N CYS A 91 5.85 -17.00 8.82
CA CYS A 91 6.37 -15.88 9.60
C CYS A 91 6.03 -14.52 8.97
N LEU A 92 6.23 -14.36 7.65
CA LEU A 92 5.87 -13.14 6.92
C LEU A 92 4.38 -12.85 7.02
N GLN A 93 3.53 -13.87 6.86
CA GLN A 93 2.09 -13.74 7.03
C GLN A 93 1.72 -13.16 8.39
N LYS A 94 2.29 -13.71 9.47
CA LYS A 94 2.02 -13.23 10.84
C LYS A 94 2.56 -11.82 11.08
N LEU A 95 3.78 -11.53 10.60
CA LEU A 95 4.39 -10.21 10.74
C LEU A 95 3.54 -9.12 10.09
N ILE A 96 2.93 -9.40 8.94
CA ILE A 96 2.03 -8.48 8.23
C ILE A 96 0.66 -8.42 8.93
N ALA A 97 0.10 -9.56 9.34
CA ALA A 97 -1.19 -9.63 10.03
C ALA A 97 -1.22 -8.82 11.34
N TYR A 98 -0.12 -8.84 12.10
CA TYR A 98 0.00 -8.11 13.36
C TYR A 98 0.50 -6.66 13.18
N GLY A 99 0.69 -6.19 11.94
CA GLY A 99 1.21 -4.85 11.66
C GLY A 99 2.66 -4.64 12.14
N HIS A 100 3.41 -5.73 12.33
CA HIS A 100 4.83 -5.64 12.69
C HIS A 100 5.67 -5.22 11.49
N ILE A 101 5.37 -5.73 10.29
CA ILE A 101 5.94 -5.25 9.03
C ILE A 101 4.85 -4.52 8.27
N THR A 102 5.09 -3.24 7.98
CA THR A 102 4.16 -2.41 7.19
C THR A 102 4.68 -2.21 5.77
N GLY A 103 6.00 -2.15 5.60
CA GLY A 103 6.64 -2.01 4.30
C GLY A 103 6.41 -0.65 3.65
N ASN A 104 6.10 0.38 4.43
CA ASN A 104 5.86 1.76 3.96
C ASN A 104 7.17 2.48 3.59
N ALA A 105 8.32 1.95 4.03
CA ALA A 105 9.62 2.49 3.66
C ALA A 105 9.89 2.30 2.15
N PRO A 106 10.53 3.27 1.48
CA PRO A 106 10.98 3.09 0.09
C PRO A 106 11.98 1.93 0.02
N ASP A 107 11.85 1.08 -1.00
CA ASP A 107 12.80 0.00 -1.21
C ASP A 107 14.16 0.56 -1.63
N LYS A 108 15.24 0.03 -1.02
CA LYS A 108 16.60 0.50 -1.27
C LYS A 108 17.13 0.13 -2.66
N GLY A 109 16.47 -0.80 -3.36
CA GLY A 109 16.91 -1.33 -4.64
C GLY A 109 16.20 -0.72 -5.86
N ILE A 110 14.98 -0.19 -5.69
CA ILE A 110 14.14 0.27 -6.81
C ILE A 110 13.44 1.57 -6.44
N ALA A 111 13.79 2.66 -7.14
CA ALA A 111 13.15 3.96 -6.98
C ALA A 111 11.63 3.86 -7.28
N GLY A 112 10.80 4.41 -6.40
CA GLY A 112 9.34 4.43 -6.55
C GLY A 112 8.61 3.18 -6.08
N LYS A 113 9.30 2.10 -5.71
CA LYS A 113 8.68 0.93 -5.07
C LYS A 113 8.81 0.99 -3.55
N ARG A 114 7.80 0.47 -2.86
CA ARG A 114 7.83 0.30 -1.40
C ARG A 114 8.37 -1.08 -1.03
N LEU A 115 8.87 -1.23 0.19
CA LEU A 115 9.35 -2.53 0.67
C LEU A 115 8.24 -3.60 0.60
N ILE A 116 6.97 -3.24 0.83
CA ILE A 116 5.87 -4.18 0.73
C ILE A 116 5.76 -4.81 -0.67
N ASP A 117 6.04 -4.07 -1.74
CA ASP A 117 6.00 -4.59 -3.10
C ASP A 117 7.05 -5.69 -3.29
N ARG A 118 8.27 -5.47 -2.76
CA ARG A 118 9.34 -6.47 -2.77
C ARG A 118 9.00 -7.70 -1.93
N ILE A 119 8.33 -7.52 -0.79
CA ILE A 119 7.84 -8.63 0.03
C ILE A 119 6.84 -9.48 -0.76
N VAL A 120 5.89 -8.83 -1.43
CA VAL A 120 4.90 -9.51 -2.27
C VAL A 120 5.57 -10.21 -3.46
N ASP A 121 6.51 -9.57 -4.12
CA ASP A 121 7.31 -10.18 -5.20
C ASP A 121 7.98 -11.45 -4.71
N THR A 122 8.59 -11.41 -3.52
CA THR A 122 9.24 -12.57 -2.89
C THR A 122 8.25 -13.70 -2.60
N ILE A 123 7.08 -13.38 -2.06
CA ILE A 123 6.02 -14.36 -1.77
C ILE A 123 5.54 -15.00 -3.08
N CYS A 124 5.25 -14.18 -4.10
CA CYS A 124 4.78 -14.66 -5.41
C CYS A 124 5.81 -15.58 -6.08
N ASN A 125 7.11 -15.23 -6.01
CA ASN A 125 8.20 -15.99 -6.62
C ASN A 125 8.45 -17.36 -5.96
N CYS A 126 7.86 -17.63 -4.79
CA CYS A 126 7.89 -18.97 -4.20
C CYS A 126 7.08 -19.99 -5.02
N PHE A 127 6.14 -19.54 -5.86
CA PHE A 127 5.38 -20.40 -6.75
C PHE A 127 6.07 -20.50 -8.12
N GLN A 128 6.52 -21.71 -8.46
CA GLN A 128 7.27 -21.97 -9.70
C GLN A 128 6.52 -22.89 -10.68
N GLY A 129 5.22 -23.13 -10.43
CA GLY A 129 4.39 -24.03 -11.22
C GLY A 129 3.91 -25.27 -10.45
N PRO A 130 3.30 -26.26 -11.13
CA PRO A 130 2.65 -27.42 -10.51
C PRO A 130 3.55 -28.29 -9.62
N GLN A 131 4.86 -28.22 -9.80
CA GLN A 131 5.88 -28.95 -9.04
C GLN A 131 6.24 -28.31 -7.70
N THR A 132 5.74 -27.09 -7.43
CA THR A 132 5.92 -26.43 -6.13
C THR A 132 5.29 -27.29 -5.04
N ASP A 133 5.95 -27.46 -3.90
CA ASP A 133 5.45 -28.23 -2.76
C ASP A 133 4.05 -27.74 -2.33
N GLU A 134 3.14 -28.68 -2.02
CA GLU A 134 1.75 -28.37 -1.71
C GLU A 134 1.61 -27.55 -0.41
N GLY A 135 2.49 -27.78 0.57
CA GLY A 135 2.54 -26.99 1.79
C GLY A 135 3.00 -25.56 1.54
N VAL A 136 4.00 -25.38 0.67
CA VAL A 136 4.45 -24.06 0.22
C VAL A 136 3.33 -23.34 -0.53
N GLN A 137 2.64 -23.98 -1.47
CA GLN A 137 1.49 -23.40 -2.19
C GLN A 137 0.43 -22.87 -1.22
N LEU A 138 0.07 -23.65 -0.19
CA LEU A 138 -0.90 -23.23 0.80
C LEU A 138 -0.45 -22.01 1.60
N GLN A 139 0.85 -21.93 1.96
CA GLN A 139 1.38 -20.76 2.66
C GLN A 139 1.42 -19.52 1.77
N ILE A 140 1.69 -19.66 0.47
CA ILE A 140 1.61 -18.55 -0.49
C ILE A 140 0.18 -18.00 -0.52
N ILE A 141 -0.83 -18.86 -0.67
CA ILE A 141 -2.25 -18.44 -0.67
C ILE A 141 -2.59 -17.64 0.60
N LYS A 142 -2.23 -18.17 1.78
CA LYS A 142 -2.49 -17.52 3.07
C LYS A 142 -1.77 -16.18 3.24
N ALA A 143 -0.50 -16.11 2.87
CA ALA A 143 0.31 -14.90 2.98
C ALA A 143 -0.22 -13.80 2.07
N LEU A 144 -0.51 -14.13 0.81
CA LEU A 144 -1.07 -13.20 -0.17
C LEU A 144 -2.45 -12.67 0.26
N LEU A 145 -3.33 -13.54 0.78
CA LEU A 145 -4.62 -13.11 1.32
C LEU A 145 -4.44 -12.10 2.45
N THR A 146 -3.50 -12.40 3.36
CA THR A 146 -3.22 -11.51 4.50
C THR A 146 -2.69 -10.16 4.04
N VAL A 147 -1.80 -10.13 3.04
CA VAL A 147 -1.31 -8.89 2.43
C VAL A 147 -2.49 -8.05 1.91
N VAL A 148 -3.33 -8.61 1.04
CA VAL A 148 -4.44 -7.88 0.39
C VAL A 148 -5.48 -7.41 1.39
N THR A 149 -5.70 -8.17 2.46
CA THR A 149 -6.75 -7.88 3.45
C THR A 149 -6.26 -7.10 4.68
N SER A 150 -4.95 -6.95 4.86
CA SER A 150 -4.38 -6.27 6.01
C SER A 150 -4.66 -4.76 5.97
N PRO A 151 -5.12 -4.15 7.08
CA PRO A 151 -5.32 -2.70 7.17
C PRO A 151 -4.01 -1.93 7.43
N TYR A 152 -2.90 -2.63 7.65
CA TYR A 152 -1.62 -2.04 8.04
C TYR A 152 -0.67 -1.78 6.87
N VAL A 153 -1.03 -2.24 5.67
CA VAL A 153 -0.18 -2.16 4.48
C VAL A 153 -0.93 -1.51 3.33
N GLU A 154 -0.23 -0.62 2.63
CA GLU A 154 -0.69 -0.01 1.39
C GLU A 154 0.12 -0.59 0.24
N ILE A 155 -0.57 -1.20 -0.72
CA ILE A 155 0.05 -1.96 -1.80
C ILE A 155 -0.15 -1.18 -3.10
N HIS A 156 0.84 -1.20 -3.98
CA HIS A 156 0.70 -0.58 -5.30
C HIS A 156 -0.24 -1.38 -6.21
N GLU A 157 -0.97 -0.71 -7.10
CA GLU A 157 -1.97 -1.35 -7.98
C GLU A 157 -1.39 -2.53 -8.79
N ALA A 158 -0.18 -2.37 -9.34
CA ALA A 158 0.49 -3.43 -10.09
C ALA A 158 0.76 -4.69 -9.23
N THR A 159 1.13 -4.48 -7.97
CA THR A 159 1.41 -5.55 -6.99
C THR A 159 0.12 -6.30 -6.59
N VAL A 160 -1.01 -5.61 -6.55
CA VAL A 160 -2.33 -6.24 -6.33
C VAL A 160 -2.66 -7.20 -7.47
N LEU A 161 -2.51 -6.76 -8.72
CA LEU A 161 -2.78 -7.60 -9.89
C LEU A 161 -1.88 -8.83 -9.93
N GLN A 162 -0.60 -8.68 -9.59
CA GLN A 162 0.33 -9.80 -9.48
C GLN A 162 -0.09 -10.79 -8.39
N THR A 163 -0.56 -10.30 -7.24
CA THR A 163 -1.06 -11.14 -6.14
C THR A 163 -2.24 -12.00 -6.58
N VAL A 164 -3.26 -11.37 -7.18
CA VAL A 164 -4.44 -12.07 -7.70
C VAL A 164 -4.05 -13.09 -8.77
N ARG A 165 -3.17 -12.70 -9.69
CA ARG A 165 -2.65 -13.59 -10.74
C ARG A 165 -1.96 -14.82 -10.16
N THR A 166 -1.08 -14.65 -9.18
CA THR A 166 -0.38 -15.77 -8.55
C THR A 166 -1.34 -16.72 -7.86
N CYS A 167 -2.34 -16.21 -7.12
CA CYS A 167 -3.34 -17.05 -6.47
C CYS A 167 -4.21 -17.82 -7.49
N TYR A 168 -4.54 -17.18 -8.62
CA TYR A 168 -5.24 -17.83 -9.73
C TYR A 168 -4.38 -18.91 -10.41
N ASN A 169 -3.09 -18.65 -10.60
CA ASN A 169 -2.17 -19.64 -11.15
C ASN A 169 -2.07 -20.87 -10.24
N ILE A 170 -2.02 -20.70 -8.91
CA ILE A 170 -2.05 -21.83 -7.96
C ILE A 170 -3.36 -22.60 -8.06
N TYR A 171 -4.51 -21.90 -8.14
CA TYR A 171 -5.81 -22.53 -8.33
C TYR A 171 -5.85 -23.44 -9.58
N LEU A 172 -5.30 -22.98 -10.70
CA LEU A 172 -5.29 -23.77 -11.94
C LEU A 172 -4.26 -24.91 -11.93
N ALA A 173 -3.08 -24.68 -11.36
CA ALA A 173 -1.94 -25.58 -11.48
C ALA A 173 -1.83 -26.61 -10.35
N SER A 174 -2.42 -26.34 -9.18
CA SER A 174 -2.35 -27.24 -8.03
C SER A 174 -3.02 -28.58 -8.34
N LYS A 175 -2.37 -29.68 -7.95
CA LYS A 175 -2.97 -31.03 -8.00
C LYS A 175 -3.74 -31.38 -6.73
N ASN A 176 -3.58 -30.57 -5.67
CA ASN A 176 -4.23 -30.76 -4.39
C ASN A 176 -5.57 -30.02 -4.37
N LEU A 177 -6.67 -30.77 -4.17
CA LEU A 177 -8.03 -30.22 -4.16
C LEU A 177 -8.28 -29.24 -3.01
N VAL A 178 -7.64 -29.44 -1.85
CA VAL A 178 -7.72 -28.52 -0.71
C VAL A 178 -7.10 -27.18 -1.10
N ASN A 179 -5.92 -27.20 -1.72
CA ASN A 179 -5.27 -25.98 -2.21
C ASN A 179 -6.07 -25.29 -3.31
N GLN A 180 -6.65 -26.03 -4.27
CA GLN A 180 -7.52 -25.45 -5.30
C GLN A 180 -8.73 -24.75 -4.68
N THR A 181 -9.43 -25.43 -3.76
CA THR A 181 -10.64 -24.89 -3.11
C THR A 181 -10.30 -23.67 -2.25
N THR A 182 -9.17 -23.73 -1.53
CA THR A 182 -8.68 -22.62 -0.70
C THR A 182 -8.29 -21.41 -1.57
N ALA A 183 -7.58 -21.63 -2.67
CA ALA A 183 -7.22 -20.58 -3.62
C ALA A 183 -8.46 -19.94 -4.26
N LYS A 184 -9.47 -20.74 -4.64
CA LYS A 184 -10.75 -20.25 -5.17
C LYS A 184 -11.48 -19.35 -4.17
N ALA A 185 -11.62 -19.79 -2.92
CA ALA A 185 -12.23 -18.98 -1.86
C ALA A 185 -11.44 -17.68 -1.60
N THR A 186 -10.11 -17.80 -1.57
CA THR A 186 -9.19 -16.67 -1.37
C THR A 186 -9.31 -15.63 -2.48
N LEU A 187 -9.40 -16.04 -3.75
CA LEU A 187 -9.59 -15.11 -4.87
C LEU A 187 -10.87 -14.29 -4.74
N THR A 188 -11.98 -14.93 -4.41
CA THR A 188 -13.25 -14.22 -4.16
C THR A 188 -13.08 -13.22 -3.02
N GLN A 189 -12.44 -13.61 -1.92
CA GLN A 189 -12.22 -12.73 -0.77
C GLN A 189 -11.31 -11.55 -1.12
N MET A 190 -10.20 -11.78 -1.82
CA MET A 190 -9.30 -10.73 -2.30
C MET A 190 -10.06 -9.71 -3.15
N LEU A 191 -10.80 -10.16 -4.15
CA LEU A 191 -11.54 -9.27 -5.06
C LEU A 191 -12.59 -8.45 -4.30
N ASN A 192 -13.36 -9.08 -3.42
CA ASN A 192 -14.36 -8.38 -2.63
C ASN A 192 -13.72 -7.28 -1.75
N VAL A 193 -12.59 -7.57 -1.11
CA VAL A 193 -11.89 -6.59 -0.28
C VAL A 193 -11.29 -5.46 -1.11
N ILE A 194 -10.71 -5.77 -2.27
CA ILE A 194 -10.15 -4.76 -3.18
C ILE A 194 -11.27 -3.82 -3.66
N PHE A 195 -12.37 -4.35 -4.18
CA PHE A 195 -13.48 -3.52 -4.66
C PHE A 195 -14.10 -2.68 -3.55
N ASN A 196 -14.32 -3.25 -2.37
CA ASN A 196 -14.85 -2.51 -1.23
C ASN A 196 -13.90 -1.37 -0.81
N ARG A 197 -12.58 -1.59 -0.83
CA ARG A 197 -11.59 -0.54 -0.54
C ARG A 197 -11.59 0.56 -1.60
N MET A 198 -11.67 0.19 -2.88
CA MET A 198 -11.75 1.16 -3.98
C MET A 198 -13.02 2.01 -3.90
N GLU A 199 -14.16 1.41 -3.56
CA GLU A 199 -15.42 2.14 -3.35
C GLU A 199 -15.32 3.12 -2.17
N MET A 200 -14.78 2.67 -1.04
CA MET A 200 -14.57 3.53 0.13
C MET A 200 -13.62 4.70 -0.17
N GLN A 201 -12.60 4.49 -1.00
CA GLN A 201 -11.70 5.55 -1.46
C GLN A 201 -12.44 6.61 -2.28
N ALA A 202 -13.18 6.17 -3.30
CA ALA A 202 -13.94 7.07 -4.17
C ALA A 202 -14.96 7.90 -3.38
N VAL A 203 -15.60 7.31 -2.38
CA VAL A 203 -16.52 8.01 -1.47
C VAL A 203 -15.77 9.04 -0.62
N GLY A 204 -14.61 8.70 -0.04
CA GLY A 204 -13.79 9.62 0.74
C GLY A 204 -13.28 10.82 -0.06
N GLU A 205 -12.88 10.60 -1.30
CA GLU A 205 -12.48 11.65 -2.26
C GLU A 205 -13.66 12.59 -2.59
N ALA A 206 -14.87 12.05 -2.78
CA ALA A 206 -16.06 12.88 -3.02
C ALA A 206 -16.43 13.78 -1.83
N TYR A 207 -16.33 13.28 -0.60
CA TYR A 207 -16.59 14.08 0.62
C TYR A 207 -15.55 15.18 0.84
N SER A 208 -14.28 14.91 0.56
CA SER A 208 -13.22 15.92 0.69
C SER A 208 -13.35 17.03 -0.35
N TYR A 209 -13.78 16.71 -1.57
CA TYR A 209 -14.10 17.72 -2.59
C TYR A 209 -15.33 18.57 -2.23
N GLY A 210 -16.38 17.95 -1.69
CA GLY A 210 -17.60 18.65 -1.24
C GLY A 210 -17.35 19.63 -0.08
N ARG A 211 -16.42 19.33 0.84
CA ARG A 211 -16.06 20.23 1.94
C ARG A 211 -15.30 21.48 1.46
N CYS A 212 -14.49 21.34 0.41
CA CYS A 212 -13.78 22.46 -0.20
C CYS A 212 -14.75 23.42 -0.89
N ASP A 213 -15.80 22.92 -1.53
CA ASP A 213 -16.82 23.76 -2.17
C ASP A 213 -17.63 24.56 -1.14
N VAL A 214 -18.01 23.95 0.00
CA VAL A 214 -18.68 24.67 1.11
C VAL A 214 -17.79 25.79 1.66
N GLN A 215 -16.51 25.53 1.90
CA GLN A 215 -15.58 26.54 2.43
C GLN A 215 -15.28 27.66 1.42
N THR A 216 -15.26 27.33 0.11
CA THR A 216 -15.12 28.32 -0.97
C THR A 216 -16.40 29.16 -1.12
N GLN A 217 -17.57 28.57 -0.85
CA GLN A 217 -18.85 29.27 -0.89
C GLN A 217 -19.01 30.22 0.30
N GLU A 218 -18.59 29.83 1.51
CA GLU A 218 -18.55 30.71 2.69
C GLU A 218 -17.61 31.91 2.51
N LEU A 219 -16.45 31.73 1.86
CA LEU A 219 -15.54 32.83 1.53
C LEU A 219 -16.15 33.80 0.49
N ARG A 220 -16.82 33.27 -0.54
CA ARG A 220 -17.53 34.06 -1.55
C ARG A 220 -18.73 34.82 -0.96
N ASP A 221 -19.41 34.24 0.02
CA ASP A 221 -20.54 34.86 0.70
C ASP A 221 -20.08 35.94 1.69
N HIS A 222 -18.93 35.75 2.37
CA HIS A 222 -18.28 36.79 3.17
C HIS A 222 -17.82 38.00 2.34
N GLU A 223 -17.26 37.80 1.13
CA GLU A 223 -16.92 38.91 0.22
C GLU A 223 -18.17 39.69 -0.21
N LYS A 224 -19.26 39.01 -0.56
CA LYS A 224 -20.53 39.66 -0.95
C LYS A 224 -21.15 40.47 0.17
N GLN A 225 -21.01 40.01 1.41
CA GLN A 225 -21.55 40.70 2.58
C GLN A 225 -20.71 41.93 2.98
N GLN A 226 -19.41 41.94 2.66
CA GLN A 226 -18.53 43.09 2.87
C GLN A 226 -18.75 44.18 1.79
N LEU A 227 -19.05 43.79 0.55
CA LEU A 227 -19.39 44.71 -0.56
C LEU A 227 -20.76 45.41 -0.40
N THR A 228 -21.68 44.87 0.41
CA THR A 228 -23.02 45.45 0.61
C THR A 228 -23.09 46.54 1.68
N LEU A 229 -22.05 46.72 2.52
CA LEU A 229 -22.01 47.80 3.51
C LEU A 229 -21.53 49.16 2.95
N HIS A 230 -20.96 49.19 1.75
CA HIS A 230 -20.44 50.41 1.13
C HIS A 230 -21.11 50.68 -0.23
N SER A 231 -22.33 51.24 -0.24
CA SER A 231 -22.74 52.09 -1.36
C SER A 231 -23.77 53.16 -0.97
N PRO A 232 -23.56 54.44 -1.35
CA PRO A 232 -24.47 55.55 -1.05
C PRO A 232 -25.65 55.59 -2.03
N ALA A 233 -26.81 56.06 -1.56
CA ALA A 233 -28.05 56.17 -2.30
C ALA A 233 -28.02 57.22 -3.43
N SER A 234 -28.67 56.94 -4.58
CA SER A 234 -29.31 57.95 -5.46
C SER A 234 -30.33 57.40 -6.49
N HIS A 235 -31.59 57.78 -6.29
CA HIS A 235 -32.69 58.21 -7.18
C HIS A 235 -32.89 57.73 -8.66
N LYS A 236 -33.88 56.83 -8.86
CA LYS A 236 -35.20 56.86 -9.59
C LYS A 236 -35.46 57.42 -11.03
N LEU A 237 -36.36 56.67 -11.74
CA LEU A 237 -37.34 56.93 -12.86
C LEU A 237 -36.87 56.61 -14.31
N THR A 238 -37.59 56.01 -15.29
CA THR A 238 -39.00 55.59 -15.52
C THR A 238 -39.18 54.69 -16.77
N ALA A 239 -40.23 53.85 -16.75
CA ALA A 239 -41.13 53.39 -17.84
C ALA A 239 -40.78 52.19 -18.78
N SER A 240 -41.82 51.37 -19.01
CA SER A 240 -42.00 50.13 -19.82
C SER A 240 -43.12 50.38 -20.87
N PRO A 241 -43.52 49.50 -21.83
CA PRO A 241 -43.71 48.03 -21.66
C PRO A 241 -43.54 47.06 -22.89
N GLN A 242 -43.39 45.76 -22.55
CA GLN A 242 -43.83 44.47 -23.15
C GLN A 242 -43.89 44.17 -24.67
N VAL A 243 -43.29 43.03 -25.10
CA VAL A 243 -43.90 41.93 -25.92
C VAL A 243 -43.21 40.58 -25.59
N THR A 244 -43.98 39.49 -25.66
CA THR A 244 -43.82 38.08 -25.23
C THR A 244 -42.92 37.16 -26.11
N PRO A 245 -42.57 35.93 -25.63
CA PRO A 245 -41.50 35.09 -26.19
C PRO A 245 -42.00 33.96 -27.14
N ARG A 246 -41.14 33.48 -28.05
CA ARG A 246 -41.38 32.25 -28.84
C ARG A 246 -40.27 31.21 -28.63
N LEU A 247 -40.67 30.02 -28.15
CA LEU A 247 -39.89 28.78 -28.16
C LEU A 247 -39.53 28.36 -29.59
N HIS A 248 -38.34 27.76 -29.76
CA HIS A 248 -38.07 26.78 -30.82
C HIS A 248 -37.19 25.64 -30.28
N SER A 249 -37.77 24.44 -30.24
CA SER A 249 -37.12 23.15 -30.06
C SER A 249 -36.22 22.79 -31.25
N ARG A 250 -35.07 22.15 -31.00
CA ARG A 250 -34.47 21.16 -31.90
C ARG A 250 -33.61 20.14 -31.12
N GLN A 251 -33.97 18.86 -31.23
CA GLN A 251 -33.05 17.71 -31.16
C GLN A 251 -32.95 17.09 -32.60
N PRO A 252 -32.28 15.94 -32.81
CA PRO A 252 -30.84 15.77 -33.07
C PRO A 252 -30.59 15.05 -34.42
N LEU A 253 -29.35 15.01 -34.96
CA LEU A 253 -28.94 13.88 -35.85
C LEU A 253 -27.42 13.82 -36.15
N GLU A 254 -26.87 12.64 -35.81
CA GLU A 254 -25.87 11.78 -36.47
C GLU A 254 -24.49 12.24 -37.00
N THR A 255 -23.52 11.36 -36.73
CA THR A 255 -22.13 11.23 -37.20
C THR A 255 -22.02 10.86 -38.68
N PRO A 256 -20.82 11.02 -39.31
CA PRO A 256 -19.95 9.86 -39.52
C PRO A 256 -18.42 10.16 -39.47
N ALA A 257 -17.62 9.13 -39.16
CA ALA A 257 -16.17 9.00 -39.49
C ALA A 257 -16.02 8.47 -40.95
N PRO A 258 -14.83 8.23 -41.58
CA PRO A 258 -13.43 8.17 -41.11
C PRO A 258 -12.42 8.96 -42.03
N THR A 259 -11.10 9.03 -41.82
CA THR A 259 -10.08 8.07 -42.33
C THR A 259 -8.65 8.57 -41.98
N LYS A 260 -7.74 7.59 -41.84
CA LYS A 260 -6.31 7.60 -41.46
C LYS A 260 -5.37 8.40 -42.38
N GLN A 261 -4.22 8.84 -41.83
CA GLN A 261 -2.88 8.69 -42.46
C GLN A 261 -1.73 8.91 -41.45
N ASP A 262 -0.75 8.01 -41.52
CA ASP A 262 0.56 7.97 -40.84
C ASP A 262 1.49 9.14 -41.22
N ILE A 263 2.47 9.46 -40.36
CA ILE A 263 3.93 9.49 -40.66
C ILE A 263 4.74 9.87 -39.40
N THR A 264 5.96 9.35 -39.41
CA THR A 264 6.98 9.05 -38.41
C THR A 264 7.93 10.20 -37.96
N ASN A 265 8.52 9.99 -36.77
CA ASN A 265 9.94 10.16 -36.35
C ASN A 265 10.51 11.43 -35.66
N ALA A 266 11.32 11.11 -34.63
CA ALA A 266 12.56 11.73 -34.10
C ALA A 266 12.44 13.03 -33.27
N VAL A 267 12.72 13.09 -31.94
CA VAL A 267 13.96 12.86 -31.13
C VAL A 267 14.70 14.18 -30.78
N GLN A 268 14.88 14.37 -29.46
CA GLN A 268 15.94 15.07 -28.67
C GLN A 268 15.88 16.57 -28.27
N ASN A 269 15.98 16.74 -26.93
CA ASN A 269 16.71 17.72 -26.09
C ASN A 269 16.37 19.24 -26.19
N HIS A 270 16.49 20.08 -25.15
CA HIS A 270 17.28 20.09 -23.91
C HIS A 270 16.73 21.18 -22.93
N GLY A 271 16.85 20.93 -21.60
CA GLY A 271 17.12 21.90 -20.51
C GLY A 271 16.03 22.91 -20.11
N SER A 272 15.95 23.50 -18.91
CA SER A 272 16.56 23.39 -17.57
C SER A 272 15.83 24.43 -16.67
N GLU A 273 16.00 24.37 -15.33
CA GLU A 273 15.80 25.44 -14.30
C GLU A 273 14.36 25.60 -13.72
N ASP A 274 14.12 25.20 -12.46
CA ASP A 274 14.33 25.92 -11.16
C ASP A 274 13.18 26.92 -10.87
N ASP A 275 12.64 27.18 -9.68
CA ASP A 275 12.81 26.81 -8.27
C ASP A 275 11.55 27.38 -7.54
N GLY A 276 11.23 26.97 -6.30
CA GLY A 276 10.26 27.74 -5.49
C GLY A 276 9.43 26.94 -4.48
N GLY A 277 9.97 26.80 -3.26
CA GLY A 277 9.32 26.13 -2.15
C GLY A 277 8.20 26.90 -1.45
N MET A 278 7.47 26.19 -0.60
CA MET A 278 6.70 26.77 0.49
C MET A 278 6.62 25.80 1.68
N SER A 279 7.05 26.31 2.83
CA SER A 279 7.05 25.66 4.14
C SER A 279 5.72 25.90 4.87
N GLY A 280 5.36 24.98 5.76
CA GLY A 280 4.76 25.33 7.05
C GLY A 280 3.40 24.70 7.40
N GLY A 281 3.35 24.04 8.56
CA GLY A 281 2.13 23.94 9.38
C GLY A 281 1.69 22.53 9.78
N ILE A 282 2.32 21.96 10.81
CA ILE A 282 1.80 20.77 11.55
C ILE A 282 1.17 21.26 12.85
N HIS A 283 -0.10 20.92 13.10
CA HIS A 283 -0.71 20.85 14.43
C HIS A 283 -1.78 19.74 14.49
N PRO A 284 -2.08 19.20 15.69
CA PRO A 284 -2.30 17.77 15.91
C PRO A 284 -3.78 17.36 15.89
N ILE A 285 -4.05 16.13 15.45
CA ILE A 285 -5.37 15.50 15.52
C ILE A 285 -5.27 14.26 16.42
N GLU A 286 -6.08 14.25 17.49
CA GLU A 286 -6.28 13.15 18.45
C GLU A 286 -7.08 11.97 17.85
N PRO A 287 -7.06 10.78 18.50
CA PRO A 287 -7.19 9.50 17.82
C PRO A 287 -8.64 9.03 17.73
N GLY A 288 -9.13 8.77 16.51
CA GLY A 288 -10.45 8.15 16.34
C GLY A 288 -11.01 8.16 14.93
N ALA A 289 -10.32 7.52 13.98
CA ALA A 289 -10.85 6.83 12.80
C ALA A 289 -9.75 6.71 11.74
N CYS A 290 -9.15 5.52 11.64
CA CYS A 290 -8.17 5.19 10.61
C CYS A 290 -8.91 4.98 9.28
N VAL A 291 -8.98 6.00 8.41
CA VAL A 291 -9.65 5.93 7.09
C VAL A 291 -8.69 6.26 5.95
N THR A 292 -7.37 6.15 6.16
CA THR A 292 -6.39 6.68 5.21
C THR A 292 -5.25 5.69 4.93
N CYS A 293 -5.61 4.42 4.69
CA CYS A 293 -4.65 3.44 4.18
C CYS A 293 -5.20 2.80 2.90
N VAL A 294 -5.02 3.45 1.75
CA VAL A 294 -5.64 3.00 0.50
C VAL A 294 -4.66 3.19 -0.66
N PHE A 295 -4.53 2.15 -1.48
CA PHE A 295 -3.64 1.96 -2.65
C PHE A 295 -2.86 3.19 -3.12
N VAL A 296 -1.53 3.05 -3.19
CA VAL A 296 -0.58 4.11 -3.62
C VAL A 296 -0.17 3.89 -5.06
#